data_AF-A0A2H0T7K2-F1
#
_entry.id   AF-A0A2H0T7K2-F1
#
_cell.length_a   1.000
_cell.length_b   1.000
_cell.length_c   1.000
_cell.angle_alpha   90.00
_cell.angle_beta   90.00
_cell.angle_gamma   90.00
#
_symmetry.space_group_name_H-M   'P 1'
#
loop_
_entity.id
_entity.type
_entity.pdbx_description
1 polymer ?
#
loop_
_entity_poly.entity_id
_entity_poly.type
_entity_poly.pdbx_seq_one_letter_code
_entity_poly.pdbx_strand_id
1 'polypeptide(L)'
;MSKDRTKFEIEDIKLLYKKAEGHNLYYDEINEETRKIEAFLIQSALLEGVLCEIAFRAMGTKFSCVYGKRNNRYGLNSVIDDLYLLKVISDDEFNSLEKFKNARNKYFHTLLKQEPKKLEKQLGDEYSNFEEITWSMVEKLEKLYKK
;
A
#
# COMPACT_ATOMS: atom_id res chain seq x y z
N MET A 1 -30.13 -14.74 5.87
CA MET A 1 -29.55 -15.54 4.77
C MET A 1 -28.17 -15.02 4.43
N SER A 2 -27.14 -15.82 4.74
CA SER A 2 -25.78 -15.89 4.13
C SER A 2 -24.98 -14.58 4.00
N LYS A 3 -23.78 -14.40 4.55
CA LYS A 3 -22.66 -15.32 4.84
C LYS A 3 -21.73 -14.60 5.81
N ASP A 4 -20.98 -15.35 6.61
CA ASP A 4 -19.71 -14.90 7.19
C ASP A 4 -18.96 -14.07 6.15
N ARG A 5 -18.89 -12.76 6.34
CA ARG A 5 -17.90 -11.95 5.64
C ARG A 5 -16.61 -12.27 6.36
N THR A 6 -15.79 -13.12 5.77
CA THR A 6 -14.39 -13.29 6.15
C THR A 6 -13.80 -11.89 6.20
N LYS A 7 -13.68 -11.32 7.40
CA LYS A 7 -13.14 -9.99 7.60
C LYS A 7 -11.64 -10.18 7.48
N PHE A 8 -11.03 -9.51 6.51
CA PHE A 8 -9.57 -9.56 6.33
C PHE A 8 -8.90 -9.17 7.65
N GLU A 9 -8.16 -10.10 8.27
CA GLU A 9 -7.55 -9.92 9.59
C GLU A 9 -6.18 -9.25 9.47
N ILE A 10 -5.63 -8.75 10.58
CA ILE A 10 -4.31 -8.12 10.54
C ILE A 10 -3.21 -9.14 10.18
N GLU A 11 -3.43 -10.41 10.53
CA GLU A 11 -2.58 -11.54 10.16
C GLU A 11 -2.55 -11.76 8.64
N ASP A 12 -3.68 -11.60 7.95
CA ASP A 12 -3.75 -11.69 6.49
C ASP A 12 -2.96 -10.55 5.82
N ILE A 13 -3.01 -9.34 6.38
CA ILE A 13 -2.24 -8.16 5.93
C ILE A 13 -0.73 -8.43 6.10
N LYS A 14 -0.32 -8.95 7.26
CA LYS A 14 1.07 -9.32 7.53
C LYS A 14 1.55 -10.44 6.60
N LEU A 15 0.68 -11.39 6.25
CA LEU A 15 1.01 -12.45 5.29
C LEU A 15 1.23 -11.88 3.88
N LEU A 16 0.39 -10.96 3.43
CA LEU A 16 0.59 -10.27 2.15
C LEU A 16 1.89 -9.47 2.11
N TYR A 17 2.22 -8.77 3.20
CA TYR A 17 3.49 -8.06 3.34
C TYR A 17 4.68 -9.01 3.14
N LYS A 18 4.71 -10.12 3.89
CA LYS A 18 5.76 -11.14 3.79
C LYS A 18 5.82 -11.79 2.40
N LYS A 19 4.68 -11.93 1.74
CA LYS A 19 4.64 -12.42 0.35
C LYS A 19 5.32 -11.43 -0.60
N ALA A 20 5.04 -10.14 -0.45
CA ALA A 20 5.71 -9.11 -1.26
C ALA A 20 7.24 -9.14 -1.03
N GLU A 21 7.67 -9.28 0.23
CA GLU A 21 9.08 -9.40 0.60
C GLU A 21 9.74 -10.64 -0.03
N GLY A 22 9.08 -11.80 0.05
CA GLY A 22 9.58 -13.02 -0.58
C GLY A 22 9.71 -12.92 -2.10
N HIS A 23 8.81 -12.20 -2.77
CA HIS A 23 8.93 -11.89 -4.19
C HIS A 23 10.07 -10.91 -4.46
N ASN A 24 10.28 -9.90 -3.61
CA ASN A 24 11.37 -8.96 -3.75
C ASN A 24 12.73 -9.66 -3.65
N LEU A 25 12.87 -10.65 -2.77
CA LEU A 25 14.12 -11.39 -2.56
C LEU A 25 14.34 -12.55 -3.57
N TYR A 26 13.35 -12.84 -4.41
CA TYR A 26 13.44 -13.95 -5.35
C TYR A 26 14.38 -13.64 -6.53
N TYR A 27 15.27 -14.59 -6.80
CA TYR A 27 16.08 -14.65 -8.00
C TYR A 27 16.29 -16.10 -8.44
N ASP A 28 15.97 -16.41 -9.69
CA ASP A 28 16.31 -17.68 -10.34
C ASP A 28 17.60 -17.50 -11.14
N GLU A 29 18.69 -18.10 -10.67
CA GLU A 29 20.00 -18.02 -11.32
C GLU A 29 20.03 -18.70 -12.71
N ILE A 30 19.24 -19.74 -12.93
CA ILE A 30 19.26 -20.53 -14.18
C ILE A 30 18.55 -19.75 -15.29
N ASN A 31 17.44 -19.11 -14.96
CA ASN A 31 16.60 -18.39 -15.93
C ASN A 31 16.85 -16.86 -15.92
N GLU A 32 17.71 -16.37 -15.02
CA GLU A 32 17.90 -14.94 -14.72
C GLU A 32 16.57 -14.22 -14.43
N GLU A 33 15.67 -14.88 -13.71
CA GLU A 33 14.31 -14.40 -13.45
C GLU A 33 14.21 -13.74 -12.07
N THR A 34 13.55 -12.58 -12.02
CA THR A 34 13.23 -11.84 -10.80
C THR A 34 11.72 -11.71 -10.64
N ARG A 35 11.25 -11.38 -9.44
CA ARG A 35 9.82 -11.11 -9.17
C ARG A 35 9.59 -9.72 -8.57
N LYS A 36 10.40 -8.72 -8.97
CA LYS A 36 10.33 -7.36 -8.42
C LYS A 36 9.05 -6.66 -8.86
N ILE A 37 8.56 -6.94 -10.08
CA ILE A 37 7.26 -6.42 -10.54
C ILE A 37 6.13 -6.91 -9.62
N GLU A 38 6.05 -8.20 -9.34
CA GLU A 38 5.03 -8.76 -8.45
C GLU A 38 5.17 -8.20 -7.04
N ALA A 39 6.40 -8.13 -6.51
CA ALA A 39 6.66 -7.55 -5.20
C ALA A 39 6.12 -6.11 -5.10
N PHE A 40 6.44 -5.28 -6.09
CA PHE A 40 6.00 -3.89 -6.15
C PHE A 40 4.49 -3.74 -6.29
N LEU A 41 3.85 -4.58 -7.12
CA LEU A 41 2.40 -4.59 -7.28
C LEU A 41 1.67 -4.99 -6.00
N ILE A 42 2.16 -6.04 -5.31
CA ILE A 42 1.59 -6.49 -4.03
C ILE A 42 1.76 -5.40 -2.97
N GLN A 43 2.97 -4.84 -2.82
CA GLN A 43 3.25 -3.76 -1.86
C GLN A 43 2.37 -2.55 -2.15
N SER A 44 2.21 -2.18 -3.42
CA SER A 44 1.40 -1.03 -3.81
C SER A 44 -0.07 -1.20 -3.47
N ALA A 45 -0.64 -2.38 -3.77
CA ALA A 45 -2.02 -2.70 -3.45
C ALA A 45 -2.24 -2.79 -1.94
N LEU A 46 -1.30 -3.40 -1.21
CA LEU A 46 -1.32 -3.52 0.24
C LEU A 46 -1.33 -2.14 0.91
N LEU A 47 -0.36 -1.28 0.55
CA LEU A 47 -0.23 0.04 1.15
C LEU A 47 -1.46 0.90 0.86
N GLU A 48 -1.97 0.93 -0.38
CA GLU A 48 -3.20 1.65 -0.71
C GLU A 48 -4.39 1.14 0.11
N GLY A 49 -4.55 -0.18 0.24
CA GLY A 49 -5.62 -0.78 1.05
C GLY A 49 -5.52 -0.43 2.53
N VAL A 50 -4.31 -0.50 3.11
CA VAL A 50 -4.06 -0.14 4.51
C VAL A 50 -4.38 1.33 4.76
N LEU A 51 -3.93 2.24 3.90
CA LEU A 51 -4.22 3.67 4.02
C LEU A 51 -5.73 3.94 3.95
N CYS A 52 -6.43 3.29 3.02
CA CYS A 52 -7.88 3.43 2.87
C CYS A 52 -8.63 2.99 4.12
N GLU A 53 -8.24 1.85 4.72
CA GLU A 53 -8.87 1.36 5.95
C GLU A 53 -8.57 2.27 7.14
N ILE A 54 -7.33 2.75 7.29
CA ILE A 54 -6.97 3.73 8.33
C ILE A 54 -7.83 5.00 8.17
N ALA A 55 -7.91 5.55 6.97
CA ALA A 55 -8.66 6.78 6.70
C ALA A 55 -10.16 6.59 6.95
N PHE A 56 -10.72 5.47 6.50
CA PHE A 56 -12.11 5.12 6.70
C PHE A 56 -12.47 5.06 8.20
N ARG A 57 -11.62 4.43 9.01
CA ARG A 57 -11.79 4.40 10.47
C ARG A 57 -11.58 5.74 11.14
N ALA A 58 -10.58 6.50 10.72
CA ALA A 58 -10.27 7.81 11.28
C ALA A 58 -11.39 8.83 11.03
N MET A 59 -12.03 8.77 9.85
CA MET A 59 -13.19 9.60 9.53
C MET A 59 -14.41 9.23 10.36
N GLY A 60 -14.65 7.93 10.57
CA GLY A 60 -15.73 7.39 11.42
C GLY A 60 -17.06 8.14 11.31
N THR A 61 -17.68 8.40 12.46
CA THR A 61 -18.91 9.22 12.57
C THR A 61 -18.65 10.72 12.52
N LYS A 62 -17.40 11.18 12.68
CA LYS A 62 -17.05 12.62 12.71
C LYS A 62 -17.44 13.32 11.42
N PHE A 63 -17.34 12.63 10.29
CA PHE A 63 -17.67 13.17 8.97
C PHE A 63 -18.67 12.29 8.24
N SER A 64 -19.83 12.03 8.86
CA SER A 64 -20.86 11.12 8.32
C SER A 64 -21.29 11.43 6.87
N CYS A 65 -21.33 12.70 6.48
CA CYS A 65 -21.68 13.15 5.13
C CYS A 65 -20.63 12.82 4.06
N VAL A 66 -19.37 12.61 4.46
CA VAL A 66 -18.24 12.24 3.60
C VAL A 66 -17.98 10.72 3.68
N TYR A 67 -18.17 10.14 4.87
CA TYR A 67 -17.99 8.71 5.17
C TYR A 67 -18.72 7.81 4.16
N GLY A 68 -20.00 8.07 3.89
CA GLY A 68 -20.78 7.30 2.92
C GLY A 68 -20.35 7.47 1.46
N LYS A 69 -19.76 8.62 1.12
CA LYS A 69 -19.29 8.92 -0.25
C LYS A 69 -17.91 8.35 -0.54
N ARG A 70 -17.05 8.22 0.48
CA ARG A 70 -15.68 7.71 0.36
C ARG A 70 -15.60 6.18 0.38
N ASN A 71 -16.65 5.50 0.85
CA ASN A 71 -16.72 4.04 0.84
C ASN A 71 -16.51 3.50 -0.60
N ASN A 72 -15.42 2.75 -0.82
CA ASN A 72 -14.96 2.26 -2.13
C ASN A 72 -14.62 3.32 -3.19
N ARG A 73 -14.41 4.58 -2.79
CA ARG A 73 -14.04 5.68 -3.72
C ARG A 73 -12.75 6.40 -3.35
N TYR A 74 -12.04 5.90 -2.34
CA TYR A 74 -10.71 6.42 -2.05
C TYR A 74 -9.75 6.11 -3.19
N GLY A 75 -9.14 7.15 -3.75
CA GLY A 75 -7.93 7.03 -4.53
C GLY A 75 -6.72 7.41 -3.67
N LEU A 76 -5.56 6.87 -4.03
CA LEU A 76 -4.30 7.06 -3.29
C LEU A 76 -3.95 8.54 -2.97
N ASN A 77 -4.22 9.49 -3.89
CA ASN A 77 -4.04 10.92 -3.61
C ASN A 77 -4.89 11.36 -2.41
N SER A 78 -6.21 11.18 -2.53
CA SER A 78 -7.16 11.69 -1.54
C SER A 78 -7.01 11.03 -0.17
N VAL A 79 -6.58 9.76 -0.12
CA VAL A 79 -6.39 9.08 1.16
C VAL A 79 -5.17 9.63 1.91
N ILE A 80 -4.06 9.91 1.21
CA ILE A 80 -2.86 10.49 1.80
C ILE A 80 -3.18 11.90 2.34
N ASP A 81 -3.85 12.73 1.52
CA ASP A 81 -4.26 14.08 1.92
C ASP A 81 -5.20 14.05 3.14
N ASP A 82 -6.24 13.20 3.12
CA ASP A 82 -7.19 13.10 4.22
C ASP A 82 -6.49 12.63 5.51
N LEU A 83 -5.59 11.63 5.45
CA LEU A 83 -4.84 11.17 6.62
C LEU A 83 -3.95 12.26 7.22
N TYR A 84 -3.34 13.08 6.37
CA TYR A 84 -2.50 14.19 6.79
C TYR A 84 -3.32 15.32 7.43
N LEU A 85 -4.41 15.72 6.80
CA LEU A 85 -5.31 16.76 7.31
C LEU A 85 -5.97 16.35 8.63
N LEU A 86 -6.30 15.06 8.78
CA LEU A 86 -6.83 14.49 10.03
C LEU A 86 -5.76 14.28 11.11
N LYS A 87 -4.48 14.61 10.84
CA LYS A 87 -3.35 14.44 11.75
C LYS A 87 -3.16 12.98 12.20
N VAL A 88 -3.51 12.04 11.33
CA VAL A 88 -3.29 10.59 11.54
C VAL A 88 -1.86 10.20 11.20
N ILE A 89 -1.25 10.90 10.23
CA ILE A 89 0.15 10.74 9.83
C ILE A 89 0.96 12.02 10.08
N SER A 90 2.26 11.87 10.31
CA SER A 90 3.21 12.98 10.48
C SER A 90 3.61 13.62 9.14
N ASP A 91 4.33 14.74 9.20
CA ASP A 91 4.90 15.39 8.02
C ASP A 91 5.89 14.46 7.28
N ASP A 92 6.71 13.71 8.03
CA ASP A 92 7.68 12.77 7.45
C ASP A 92 7.00 11.56 6.79
N GLU A 93 5.95 11.03 7.43
CA GLU A 93 5.12 9.96 6.87
C GLU A 93 4.42 10.45 5.59
N PHE A 94 3.87 11.67 5.60
CA PHE A 94 3.24 12.29 4.43
C PHE A 94 4.23 12.45 3.27
N ASN A 95 5.42 12.99 3.53
CA ASN A 95 6.46 13.14 2.51
C ASN A 95 6.92 11.79 1.93
N SER A 96 6.99 10.75 2.76
CA SER A 96 7.33 9.39 2.32
C SER A 96 6.24 8.78 1.45
N LEU A 97 4.97 8.96 1.83
CA LEU A 97 3.82 8.50 1.06
C LEU A 97 3.66 9.26 -0.27
N GLU A 98 3.98 10.55 -0.31
CA GLU A 98 4.04 11.34 -1.56
C GLU A 98 5.10 10.80 -2.53
N LYS A 99 6.29 10.46 -2.02
CA LYS A 99 7.34 9.82 -2.84
C LYS A 99 6.88 8.47 -3.38
N PHE A 100 6.30 7.63 -2.53
CA PHE A 100 5.73 6.34 -2.92
C PHE A 100 4.68 6.50 -4.03
N LYS A 101 3.73 7.42 -3.83
CA LYS A 101 2.66 7.71 -4.78
C LYS A 101 3.20 8.14 -6.14
N ASN A 102 4.21 9.00 -6.16
CA ASN A 102 4.82 9.47 -7.40
C ASN A 102 5.56 8.34 -8.13
N ALA A 103 6.31 7.51 -7.39
CA ALA A 103 6.98 6.32 -7.93
C ALA A 103 5.96 5.32 -8.52
N ARG A 104 4.95 4.94 -7.74
CA ARG A 104 3.81 4.12 -8.17
C ARG A 104 3.19 4.68 -9.45
N ASN A 105 2.75 5.93 -9.46
CA ASN A 105 2.07 6.49 -10.63
C ASN A 105 3.00 6.49 -11.85
N LYS A 106 4.27 6.88 -11.70
CA LYS A 106 5.26 6.81 -12.78
C LYS A 106 5.38 5.40 -13.33
N TYR A 107 5.45 4.40 -12.46
CA TYR A 107 5.46 2.99 -12.85
C TYR A 107 4.19 2.62 -13.64
N PHE A 108 2.99 2.79 -13.09
CA PHE A 108 1.74 2.41 -13.75
C PHE A 108 1.53 3.12 -15.11
N HIS A 109 1.98 4.38 -15.26
CA HIS A 109 1.88 5.12 -16.52
C HIS A 109 2.92 4.75 -17.58
N THR A 110 3.99 4.05 -17.19
CA THR A 110 5.10 3.66 -18.07
C THR A 110 5.29 2.16 -18.20
N LEU A 111 4.56 1.35 -17.43
CA LEU A 111 4.63 -0.12 -17.40
C LEU A 111 4.66 -0.74 -18.80
N LEU A 112 3.73 -0.34 -19.67
CA LEU A 112 3.60 -0.89 -21.03
C LEU A 112 4.52 -0.21 -22.07
N LYS A 113 5.40 0.70 -21.64
CA LYS A 113 6.27 1.52 -22.51
C LYS A 113 7.76 1.21 -22.32
N GLN A 114 8.12 0.35 -21.36
CA GLN A 114 9.50 0.04 -21.01
C GLN A 114 9.81 -1.44 -21.25
N GLU A 115 11.10 -1.75 -21.45
CA GLU A 115 11.56 -3.13 -21.50
C GLU A 115 11.47 -3.78 -20.11
N PRO A 116 10.90 -5.01 -19.98
CA PRO A 116 10.66 -5.66 -18.69
C PRO A 116 11.91 -5.76 -17.79
N LYS A 117 13.08 -6.12 -18.35
CA LYS A 117 14.32 -6.25 -17.57
C LYS A 117 14.81 -4.93 -16.95
N LYS A 118 14.63 -3.80 -17.67
CA LYS A 118 14.98 -2.47 -17.13
C LYS A 118 14.03 -2.06 -16.01
N LEU A 119 12.76 -2.41 -16.16
CA LEU A 119 11.70 -2.13 -15.21
C LEU A 119 11.92 -2.89 -13.89
N GLU A 120 12.18 -4.20 -13.96
CA GLU A 120 12.49 -5.06 -12.81
C GLU A 120 13.61 -4.48 -11.92
N LYS A 121 14.71 -4.03 -12.53
CA LYS A 121 15.83 -3.44 -11.79
C LYS A 121 15.44 -2.16 -11.05
N GLN A 122 14.68 -1.26 -11.70
CA GLN A 122 14.24 0.00 -11.09
C GLN A 122 13.31 -0.26 -9.88
N LEU A 123 12.44 -1.26 -9.99
CA LEU A 123 11.46 -1.55 -8.94
C LEU A 123 12.07 -2.19 -7.69
N GLY A 124 13.18 -2.92 -7.82
CA GLY A 124 13.88 -3.44 -6.66
C GLY A 124 14.34 -2.34 -5.70
N ASP A 125 14.83 -1.22 -6.24
CA ASP A 125 15.24 -0.06 -5.46
C ASP A 125 14.03 0.65 -4.85
N GLU A 126 12.97 0.85 -5.65
CA GLU A 126 11.73 1.49 -5.19
C GLU A 126 11.04 0.68 -4.07
N TYR A 127 10.93 -0.64 -4.19
CA TYR A 127 10.37 -1.50 -3.15
C TYR A 127 11.08 -1.31 -1.81
N SER A 128 12.42 -1.32 -1.85
CA SER A 128 13.27 -1.23 -0.64
C SER A 128 13.09 0.13 0.04
N ASN A 129 12.89 1.19 -0.74
CA ASN A 129 12.65 2.54 -0.21
C ASN A 129 11.29 2.70 0.49
N PHE A 130 10.30 1.86 0.16
CA PHE A 130 8.93 1.99 0.68
C PHE A 130 8.53 0.86 1.63
N GLU A 131 9.42 -0.08 1.88
CA GLU A 131 9.20 -1.19 2.80
C GLU A 131 8.90 -0.68 4.22
N GLU A 132 9.73 0.23 4.73
CA GLU A 132 9.60 0.78 6.08
C GLU A 132 8.27 1.53 6.28
N ILE A 133 7.91 2.42 5.34
CA ILE A 133 6.64 3.15 5.45
C ILE A 133 5.43 2.22 5.31
N THR A 134 5.53 1.16 4.50
CA THR A 134 4.47 0.16 4.38
C THR A 134 4.26 -0.56 5.70
N TRP A 135 5.34 -1.04 6.33
CA TRP A 135 5.26 -1.71 7.63
C TRP A 135 4.74 -0.77 8.73
N SER A 136 5.24 0.46 8.79
CA SER A 136 4.76 1.48 9.74
C SER A 136 3.24 1.70 9.63
N MET A 137 2.69 1.78 8.42
CA MET A 137 1.24 1.91 8.21
C MET A 137 0.47 0.65 8.64
N VAL A 138 1.01 -0.55 8.39
CA VAL A 138 0.42 -1.81 8.88
C VAL A 138 0.35 -1.83 10.41
N GLU A 139 1.42 -1.46 11.11
CA GLU A 139 1.43 -1.37 12.58
C GLU A 139 0.43 -0.33 13.09
N LYS A 140 0.31 0.81 12.39
CA LYS A 140 -0.66 1.86 12.75
C LYS A 140 -2.10 1.35 12.61
N LEU A 141 -2.39 0.58 11.56
CA LEU A 141 -3.68 -0.09 11.38
C LEU A 141 -3.95 -1.13 12.48
N GLU A 142 -2.96 -1.95 12.82
CA GLU A 142 -3.07 -2.93 13.91
C GLU A 142 -3.47 -2.28 15.24
N LYS A 143 -2.84 -1.15 15.57
CA LYS A 143 -3.18 -0.37 16.77
C LYS A 143 -4.62 0.15 16.76
N LEU A 144 -5.16 0.46 15.58
CA LEU A 144 -6.57 0.87 15.43
C LEU A 144 -7.56 -0.30 15.56
N TYR A 145 -7.13 -1.54 15.29
CA TYR A 145 -7.98 -2.72 15.47
C TYR A 145 -8.07 -3.17 16.93
N LYS A 146 -7.06 -2.85 17.73
CA LYS A 146 -7.01 -3.17 19.18
C LYS A 146 -7.76 -2.17 20.07
N LYS A 147 -8.26 -1.07 19.50
CA LYS A 147 -9.07 -0.04 20.19
C LYS A 147 -10.54 -0.25 19.92
#